data_AF-A0AAE7M3C4-F1
#
_entry.id   AF-A0AAE7M3C4-F1
#
_cell.length_a   1.000
_cell.length_b   1.000
_cell.length_c   1.000
_cell.angle_alpha   90.00
_cell.angle_beta   90.00
_cell.angle_gamma   90.00
#
_symmetry.space_group_name_H-M   'P 1'
#
loop_
_entity.id
_entity.type
_entity.pdbx_description
1 polymer ?
#
loop_
_entity_poly.entity_id
_entity_poly.type
_entity_poly.pdbx_seq_one_letter_code
_entity_poly.pdbx_strand_id
1 'polypeptide(L)'
;MAVHPSHRAALSFPSGNAKTGPIAVSSTSRLTCPSSCPLAGNQGCYAEAGYRTRWHWDQLSAGATGVQAGEFIAQMRELPAGTLFRHCVAGDQWPDPVDPLRIDQALLLQLARACRHLRAAWSFTHFPMKPANQATIRLAAAKGMVINASTESRSKAAALLRQGIPVVCVVPADAPAVFRHEGVRFVACPACRSLPSGRKRIQCINCGGRFGLPLCAQAGREFVITFPAHGPRAAAAAAHSS
;
A
#
# COMPACT_ATOMS: atom_id res chain seq x y z
N MET A 1 7.11 12.73 -31.29
CA MET A 1 5.96 12.64 -30.37
C MET A 1 6.51 12.45 -28.98
N ALA A 2 6.42 13.46 -28.11
CA ALA A 2 6.83 13.32 -26.72
C ALA A 2 5.95 12.24 -26.07
N VAL A 3 6.56 11.14 -25.64
CA VAL A 3 5.87 10.10 -24.90
C VAL A 3 5.41 10.74 -23.59
N HIS A 4 4.15 11.14 -23.50
CA HIS A 4 3.55 11.44 -22.20
C HIS A 4 3.82 10.21 -21.32
N PRO A 5 4.45 10.39 -20.16
CA PRO A 5 4.88 9.24 -19.39
C PRO A 5 3.64 8.54 -18.85
N SER A 6 3.20 7.50 -19.55
CA SER A 6 2.02 6.72 -19.22
C SER A 6 2.23 6.05 -17.86
N HIS A 7 1.24 6.14 -16.98
CA HIS A 7 1.29 5.40 -15.72
C HIS A 7 1.28 3.90 -16.01
N ARG A 8 2.33 3.19 -15.57
CA ARG A 8 2.48 1.75 -15.78
C ARG A 8 2.33 0.96 -14.50
N ALA A 9 1.93 -0.29 -14.63
CA ALA A 9 1.85 -1.24 -13.53
C ALA A 9 2.45 -2.59 -13.92
N ALA A 10 3.12 -3.25 -12.98
CA ALA A 10 3.69 -4.58 -13.16
C ALA A 10 3.16 -5.55 -12.11
N LEU A 11 2.67 -6.71 -12.54
CA LEU A 11 2.23 -7.82 -11.70
C LEU A 11 3.39 -8.79 -11.47
N SER A 12 3.48 -9.33 -10.25
CA SER A 12 4.34 -10.46 -9.90
C SER A 12 3.51 -11.50 -9.16
N PHE A 13 3.35 -12.66 -9.77
CA PHE A 13 2.60 -13.79 -9.22
C PHE A 13 3.20 -15.12 -9.69
N PRO A 14 3.57 -16.05 -8.79
CA PRO A 14 3.64 -15.87 -7.34
C PRO A 14 4.78 -14.90 -6.94
N SER A 15 4.59 -14.14 -5.86
CA SER A 15 5.63 -13.21 -5.38
C SER A 15 6.74 -13.91 -4.60
N GLY A 16 8.00 -13.56 -4.91
CA GLY A 16 9.17 -13.93 -4.08
C GLY A 16 9.39 -13.01 -2.86
N ASN A 17 8.49 -12.07 -2.58
CA ASN A 17 8.66 -11.12 -1.48
C ASN A 17 8.45 -11.78 -0.12
N ALA A 18 9.53 -11.86 0.67
CA ALA A 18 9.53 -12.50 1.99
C ALA A 18 8.52 -11.89 2.98
N LYS A 19 8.14 -10.61 2.85
CA LYS A 19 7.13 -9.98 3.73
C LYS A 19 5.72 -10.45 3.39
N THR A 20 5.44 -10.68 2.12
CA THR A 20 4.08 -11.00 1.67
C THR A 20 3.83 -12.50 1.61
N GLY A 21 4.87 -13.29 1.35
CA GLY A 21 4.72 -14.68 0.93
C GLY A 21 4.29 -14.78 -0.55
N PRO A 22 3.95 -15.99 -1.02
CA PRO A 22 3.64 -16.27 -2.43
C PRO A 22 2.22 -15.83 -2.83
N ILE A 23 1.88 -14.59 -2.51
CA ILE A 23 0.63 -13.93 -2.95
C ILE A 23 0.88 -13.14 -4.24
N ALA A 24 -0.18 -12.67 -4.89
CA ALA A 24 -0.03 -11.71 -5.98
C ALA A 24 0.38 -10.35 -5.42
N VAL A 25 1.37 -9.72 -6.03
CA VAL A 25 1.77 -8.34 -5.71
C VAL A 25 1.95 -7.55 -6.98
N SER A 26 1.83 -6.23 -6.91
CA SER A 26 2.18 -5.37 -8.03
C SER A 26 2.96 -4.15 -7.59
N SER A 27 3.53 -3.42 -8.55
CA SER A 27 4.02 -2.06 -8.36
C SER A 27 3.47 -1.16 -9.46
N THR A 28 3.32 0.13 -9.17
CA THR A 28 3.00 1.17 -10.15
C THR A 28 4.20 2.09 -10.35
N SER A 29 4.29 2.73 -11.52
CA SER A 29 5.39 3.66 -11.87
C SER A 29 5.47 4.81 -10.88
N ARG A 30 6.66 5.38 -10.68
CA ARG A 30 6.93 6.49 -9.74
C ARG A 30 5.99 7.69 -9.89
N LEU A 31 5.51 7.96 -11.09
CA LEU A 31 4.59 9.06 -11.41
C LEU A 31 3.20 8.92 -10.81
N THR A 32 2.85 7.75 -10.26
CA THR A 32 1.61 7.60 -9.50
C THR A 32 1.73 8.13 -8.07
N CYS A 33 2.95 8.32 -7.54
CA CYS A 33 3.12 8.84 -6.20
C CYS A 33 2.71 10.32 -6.14
N PRO A 34 1.88 10.73 -5.17
CA PRO A 34 1.45 12.12 -5.06
C PRO A 34 2.64 12.99 -4.63
N SER A 35 2.72 14.20 -5.18
CA SER A 35 3.76 15.18 -4.82
C SER A 35 3.70 15.61 -3.34
N SER A 36 2.55 15.40 -2.68
CA SER A 36 2.35 15.65 -1.25
C SER A 36 2.92 14.56 -0.33
N CYS A 37 3.53 13.50 -0.86
CA CYS A 37 4.07 12.42 -0.03
C CYS A 37 5.30 12.91 0.74
N PRO A 38 5.27 12.92 2.09
CA PRO A 38 6.38 13.44 2.88
C PRO A 38 7.64 12.57 2.78
N LEU A 39 7.49 11.29 2.44
CA LEU A 39 8.60 10.34 2.33
C LEU A 39 9.29 10.40 0.96
N ALA A 40 8.74 11.13 -0.01
CA ALA A 40 9.24 11.15 -1.39
C ALA A 40 10.70 11.63 -1.49
N GLY A 41 11.43 11.10 -2.46
CA GLY A 41 12.86 11.39 -2.58
C GLY A 41 13.63 10.82 -1.38
N ASN A 42 14.67 11.55 -0.99
CA ASN A 42 15.57 11.16 0.11
C ASN A 42 14.93 11.25 1.51
N GLN A 43 13.64 11.56 1.62
CA GLN A 43 12.91 11.82 2.87
C GLN A 43 12.34 10.57 3.57
N GLY A 44 12.69 9.36 3.12
CA GLY A 44 12.30 8.13 3.82
C GLY A 44 11.60 7.08 2.97
N CYS A 45 11.39 7.32 1.67
CA CYS A 45 10.73 6.35 0.80
C CYS A 45 11.54 5.05 0.72
N TYR A 46 10.95 3.96 1.22
CA TYR A 46 11.63 2.66 1.26
C TYR A 46 11.87 2.09 -0.16
N ALA A 47 10.98 2.39 -1.11
CA ALA A 47 11.10 1.94 -2.49
C ALA A 47 12.28 2.58 -3.23
N GLU A 48 12.71 3.77 -2.79
CA GLU A 48 13.94 4.41 -3.29
C GLU A 48 15.20 3.99 -2.54
N ALA A 49 15.06 3.50 -1.31
CA ALA A 49 16.20 3.13 -0.47
C ALA A 49 16.78 1.75 -0.84
N GLY A 50 15.92 0.77 -1.11
CA GLY A 50 16.36 -0.62 -1.33
C GLY A 50 16.87 -0.85 -2.75
N TYR A 51 18.11 -1.33 -2.91
CA TYR A 51 18.73 -1.54 -4.23
C TYR A 51 17.85 -2.32 -5.21
N ARG A 52 17.38 -3.52 -4.81
CA ARG A 52 16.55 -4.38 -5.67
C ARG A 52 15.19 -3.74 -5.98
N THR A 53 14.50 -3.24 -4.97
CA THR A 53 13.19 -2.58 -5.13
C THR A 53 13.30 -1.36 -6.03
N ARG A 54 14.29 -0.50 -5.79
CA ARG A 54 14.56 0.70 -6.59
C ARG A 54 14.85 0.33 -8.04
N TRP A 55 15.72 -0.66 -8.28
CA TRP A 55 16.06 -1.06 -9.64
C TRP A 55 14.84 -1.52 -10.44
N HIS A 56 14.01 -2.41 -9.88
CA HIS A 56 12.77 -2.82 -10.54
C HIS A 56 11.80 -1.65 -10.75
N TRP A 57 11.73 -0.74 -9.78
CA TRP A 57 10.84 0.41 -9.85
C TRP A 57 11.30 1.46 -10.88
N ASP A 58 12.61 1.65 -11.04
CA ASP A 58 13.21 2.51 -12.06
C ASP A 58 12.95 1.95 -13.46
N GLN A 59 13.11 0.64 -13.67
CA GLN A 59 12.78 -0.02 -14.93
C GLN A 59 11.29 0.12 -15.28
N LEU A 60 10.39 -0.04 -14.30
CA LEU A 60 8.96 0.19 -14.48
C LEU A 60 8.65 1.65 -14.83
N SER A 61 9.30 2.59 -14.13
CA SER A 61 9.08 4.02 -14.32
C SER A 61 9.65 4.55 -15.63
N ALA A 62 10.72 3.95 -16.14
CA ALA A 62 11.30 4.23 -17.45
C ALA A 62 10.49 3.59 -18.61
N GLY A 63 9.47 2.77 -18.29
CA GLY A 63 8.67 2.09 -19.30
C GLY A 63 9.29 0.82 -19.89
N ALA A 64 10.43 0.39 -19.38
CA ALA A 64 11.09 -0.85 -19.81
C ALA A 64 10.34 -2.12 -19.37
N THR A 65 9.49 -2.02 -18.34
CA THR A 65 8.64 -3.10 -17.85
C THR A 65 7.22 -2.62 -17.53
N GLY A 66 6.34 -3.56 -17.18
CA GLY A 66 4.95 -3.29 -16.85
C GLY A 66 4.10 -2.92 -18.07
N VAL A 67 2.82 -2.69 -17.83
CA VAL A 67 1.80 -2.43 -18.85
C VAL A 67 0.94 -1.22 -18.44
N GLN A 68 0.13 -0.70 -19.36
CA GLN A 68 -0.78 0.40 -19.04
C GLN A 68 -1.92 -0.05 -18.12
N ALA A 69 -2.59 0.90 -17.46
CA ALA A 69 -3.63 0.61 -16.47
C ALA A 69 -4.74 -0.35 -16.99
N GLY A 70 -5.23 -0.14 -18.21
CA GLY A 70 -6.28 -0.99 -18.80
C GLY A 70 -5.85 -2.45 -18.98
N GLU A 71 -4.65 -2.67 -19.49
CA GLU A 71 -4.07 -4.02 -19.66
C GLU A 71 -3.76 -4.66 -18.31
N PHE A 72 -3.22 -3.90 -17.36
CA PHE A 72 -2.99 -4.38 -16.00
C PHE A 72 -4.30 -4.84 -15.34
N ILE A 73 -5.38 -4.06 -15.48
CA ILE A 73 -6.70 -4.43 -14.98
C ILE A 73 -7.21 -5.71 -15.65
N ALA A 74 -6.90 -5.93 -16.94
CA ALA A 74 -7.21 -7.20 -17.62
C ALA A 74 -6.42 -8.37 -17.00
N GLN A 75 -5.11 -8.23 -16.78
CA GLN A 75 -4.30 -9.25 -16.10
C GLN A 75 -4.84 -9.61 -14.71
N MET A 76 -5.37 -8.63 -13.99
CA MET A 76 -5.97 -8.86 -12.67
C MET A 76 -7.24 -9.71 -12.72
N ARG A 77 -7.96 -9.77 -13.85
CA ARG A 77 -9.13 -10.66 -14.05
C ARG A 77 -8.74 -12.11 -14.26
N GLU A 78 -7.53 -12.35 -14.76
CA GLU A 78 -7.01 -13.68 -15.08
C GLU A 78 -6.33 -14.37 -13.89
N LEU A 79 -6.20 -13.69 -12.75
CA LEU A 79 -5.62 -14.30 -11.56
C LEU A 79 -6.51 -15.46 -11.05
N PRO A 80 -5.91 -16.54 -10.52
CA PRO A 80 -6.69 -17.63 -9.95
C PRO A 80 -7.58 -17.14 -8.81
N ALA A 81 -8.86 -17.53 -8.85
CA ALA A 81 -9.82 -17.26 -7.79
C ALA A 81 -9.29 -17.69 -6.42
N GLY A 82 -9.63 -16.91 -5.39
CA GLY A 82 -9.15 -17.18 -4.03
C GLY A 82 -7.70 -16.74 -3.75
N THR A 83 -6.99 -16.16 -4.73
CA THR A 83 -5.66 -15.57 -4.53
C THR A 83 -5.75 -14.34 -3.63
N LEU A 84 -4.72 -14.10 -2.80
CA LEU A 84 -4.56 -12.82 -2.08
C LEU A 84 -3.77 -11.85 -2.95
N PHE A 85 -4.15 -10.57 -2.94
CA PHE A 85 -3.49 -9.56 -3.74
C PHE A 85 -3.14 -8.31 -2.93
N ARG A 86 -1.85 -7.95 -2.95
CA ARG A 86 -1.35 -6.67 -2.41
C ARG A 86 -0.91 -5.76 -3.56
N HIS A 87 -1.72 -4.77 -3.86
CA HIS A 87 -1.40 -3.76 -4.87
C HIS A 87 -0.40 -2.74 -4.32
N CYS A 88 0.52 -2.28 -5.17
CA CYS A 88 1.54 -1.25 -4.89
C CYS A 88 2.50 -1.60 -3.75
N VAL A 89 3.44 -2.52 -4.03
CA VAL A 89 4.68 -2.63 -3.29
C VAL A 89 5.45 -1.32 -3.47
N ALA A 90 5.78 -0.93 -4.69
CA ALA A 90 6.26 0.42 -5.02
C ALA A 90 5.20 1.19 -5.83
N GLY A 91 5.27 2.52 -5.79
CA GLY A 91 4.25 3.39 -6.37
C GLY A 91 3.04 3.61 -5.46
N ASP A 92 1.98 4.19 -6.02
CA ASP A 92 0.73 4.53 -5.34
C ASP A 92 -0.45 4.35 -6.33
N GLN A 93 -1.64 4.84 -6.01
CA GLN A 93 -2.82 4.80 -6.88
C GLN A 93 -2.65 5.70 -8.10
N TRP A 94 -3.33 5.40 -9.20
CA TRP A 94 -3.32 6.28 -10.38
C TRP A 94 -3.93 7.64 -10.02
N PRO A 95 -3.25 8.76 -10.34
CA PRO A 95 -3.77 10.09 -10.11
C PRO A 95 -4.86 10.42 -11.12
N ASP A 96 -5.80 11.25 -10.71
CA ASP A 96 -6.78 11.87 -11.60
C ASP A 96 -6.03 12.75 -12.62
N PRO A 97 -6.41 12.70 -13.92
CA PRO A 97 -5.69 13.42 -14.97
C PRO A 97 -5.81 14.95 -14.87
N VAL A 98 -6.78 15.46 -14.11
CA VAL A 98 -7.01 16.90 -13.91
C VAL A 98 -6.42 17.37 -12.58
N ASP A 99 -6.64 16.61 -11.50
CA ASP A 99 -6.09 16.92 -10.17
C ASP A 99 -5.14 15.80 -9.70
N PRO A 100 -3.81 15.97 -9.82
CA PRO A 100 -2.85 14.93 -9.45
C PRO A 100 -2.78 14.63 -7.95
N LEU A 101 -3.49 15.39 -7.10
CA LEU A 101 -3.68 15.08 -5.68
C LEU A 101 -4.99 14.33 -5.40
N ARG A 102 -5.75 13.98 -6.44
CA ARG A 102 -6.90 13.09 -6.38
C ARG A 102 -6.58 11.74 -6.98
N ILE A 103 -7.17 10.69 -6.43
CA ILE A 103 -7.11 9.35 -6.99
C ILE A 103 -8.08 9.28 -8.18
N ASP A 104 -7.64 8.72 -9.31
CA ASP A 104 -8.53 8.37 -10.41
C ASP A 104 -9.53 7.31 -9.93
N GLN A 105 -10.74 7.80 -9.64
CA GLN A 105 -11.81 6.98 -9.10
C GLN A 105 -12.26 5.92 -10.11
N ALA A 106 -12.28 6.24 -11.40
CA ALA A 106 -12.76 5.31 -12.42
C ALA A 106 -11.82 4.11 -12.53
N LEU A 107 -10.52 4.35 -12.64
CA LEU A 107 -9.50 3.30 -12.71
C LEU A 107 -9.46 2.47 -11.43
N LEU A 108 -9.49 3.10 -10.25
CA LEU A 108 -9.48 2.36 -8.99
C LEU A 108 -10.72 1.47 -8.83
N LEU A 109 -11.91 1.95 -9.22
CA LEU A 109 -13.11 1.13 -9.16
C LEU A 109 -13.12 0.00 -10.20
N GLN A 110 -12.53 0.21 -11.39
CA GLN A 110 -12.34 -0.86 -12.36
C GLN A 110 -11.39 -1.94 -11.84
N LEU A 111 -10.27 -1.55 -11.22
CA LEU A 111 -9.33 -2.46 -10.57
C LEU A 111 -9.99 -3.25 -9.42
N ALA A 112 -10.71 -2.55 -8.53
CA ALA A 112 -11.42 -3.18 -7.43
C ALA A 112 -12.42 -4.23 -7.93
N ARG A 113 -13.18 -3.90 -8.99
CA ARG A 113 -14.13 -4.83 -9.62
C ARG A 113 -13.44 -6.05 -10.25
N ALA A 114 -12.28 -5.84 -10.90
CA ALA A 114 -11.48 -6.92 -11.48
C ALA A 114 -11.01 -7.90 -10.39
N CYS A 115 -10.69 -7.39 -9.19
CA CYS A 115 -10.20 -8.20 -8.08
C CYS A 115 -11.30 -8.94 -7.28
N ARG A 116 -12.58 -8.84 -7.61
CA ARG A 116 -13.67 -9.38 -6.76
C ARG A 116 -13.70 -10.90 -6.59
N HIS A 117 -13.14 -11.64 -7.54
CA HIS A 117 -13.03 -13.10 -7.50
C HIS A 117 -11.83 -13.58 -6.65
N LEU A 118 -10.97 -12.64 -6.24
CA LEU A 118 -9.84 -12.90 -5.36
C LEU A 118 -10.32 -13.04 -3.91
N ARG A 119 -9.53 -13.70 -3.07
CA ARG A 119 -9.89 -13.86 -1.64
C ARG A 119 -9.86 -12.53 -0.89
N ALA A 120 -8.91 -11.67 -1.22
CA ALA A 120 -8.87 -10.29 -0.76
C ALA A 120 -7.87 -9.47 -1.59
N ALA A 121 -8.19 -8.20 -1.80
CA ALA A 121 -7.30 -7.23 -2.40
C ALA A 121 -7.13 -6.02 -1.49
N TRP A 122 -5.90 -5.54 -1.31
CA TRP A 122 -5.64 -4.31 -0.57
C TRP A 122 -4.44 -3.53 -1.10
N SER A 123 -4.40 -2.25 -0.76
CA SER A 123 -3.29 -1.35 -1.07
C SER A 123 -3.10 -0.30 0.03
N PHE A 124 -2.16 0.60 -0.22
CA PHE A 124 -1.85 1.74 0.62
C PHE A 124 -1.79 2.99 -0.25
N THR A 125 -2.04 4.15 0.35
CA THR A 125 -1.94 5.41 -0.38
C THR A 125 -1.51 6.57 0.50
N HIS A 126 -0.62 7.41 -0.03
CA HIS A 126 -0.22 8.68 0.57
C HIS A 126 -0.98 9.87 -0.03
N PHE A 127 -1.97 9.64 -0.90
CA PHE A 127 -2.82 10.70 -1.41
C PHE A 127 -3.49 11.45 -0.25
N PRO A 128 -3.65 12.79 -0.34
CA PRO A 128 -4.31 13.54 0.72
C PRO A 128 -5.72 13.00 0.96
N MET A 129 -6.05 12.63 2.19
CA MET A 129 -7.39 12.15 2.55
C MET A 129 -8.41 13.30 2.64
N LYS A 130 -8.50 14.11 1.59
CA LYS A 130 -9.58 15.08 1.35
C LYS A 130 -10.90 14.32 1.08
N PRO A 131 -12.08 14.96 1.24
CA PRO A 131 -13.37 14.28 1.10
C PRO A 131 -13.54 13.44 -0.17
N ALA A 132 -13.05 13.94 -1.32
CA ALA A 132 -13.09 13.21 -2.59
C ALA A 132 -12.31 11.87 -2.53
N ASN A 133 -11.07 11.89 -2.05
CA ASN A 133 -10.26 10.67 -1.92
C ASN A 133 -10.83 9.72 -0.87
N GLN A 134 -11.38 10.25 0.23
CA GLN A 134 -12.09 9.43 1.22
C GLN A 134 -13.30 8.71 0.61
N ALA A 135 -14.12 9.41 -0.18
CA ALA A 135 -15.25 8.80 -0.87
C ALA A 135 -14.78 7.71 -1.86
N THR A 136 -13.74 7.98 -2.63
CA THR A 136 -13.15 7.04 -3.59
C THR A 136 -12.67 5.74 -2.91
N ILE A 137 -11.94 5.81 -1.80
CA ILE A 137 -11.46 4.60 -1.12
C ILE A 137 -12.60 3.82 -0.43
N ARG A 138 -13.65 4.49 0.05
CA ARG A 138 -14.86 3.82 0.58
C ARG A 138 -15.59 3.05 -0.51
N LEU A 139 -15.73 3.65 -1.69
CA LEU A 139 -16.32 2.98 -2.85
C LEU A 139 -15.47 1.80 -3.31
N ALA A 140 -14.14 1.91 -3.31
CA ALA A 140 -13.24 0.80 -3.62
C ALA A 140 -13.41 -0.36 -2.62
N ALA A 141 -13.50 -0.06 -1.33
CA ALA A 141 -13.74 -1.06 -0.29
C ALA A 141 -15.09 -1.77 -0.49
N ALA A 142 -16.15 -1.02 -0.81
CA ALA A 142 -17.47 -1.58 -1.15
C ALA A 142 -17.46 -2.43 -2.44
N LYS A 143 -16.43 -2.30 -3.28
CA LYS A 143 -16.20 -3.14 -4.48
C LYS A 143 -15.17 -4.24 -4.26
N GLY A 144 -14.70 -4.48 -3.03
CA GLY A 144 -13.85 -5.61 -2.68
C GLY A 144 -12.35 -5.31 -2.61
N MET A 145 -11.94 -4.04 -2.65
CA MET A 145 -10.52 -3.66 -2.53
C MET A 145 -10.30 -2.61 -1.44
N VAL A 146 -9.55 -2.96 -0.40
CA VAL A 146 -9.28 -2.07 0.73
C VAL A 146 -8.07 -1.20 0.47
N ILE A 147 -8.26 0.11 0.38
CA ILE A 147 -7.16 1.07 0.27
C ILE A 147 -6.93 1.71 1.63
N ASN A 148 -5.76 1.45 2.21
CA ASN A 148 -5.41 1.97 3.51
C ASN A 148 -4.79 3.37 3.35
N ALA A 149 -5.34 4.36 4.04
CA ALA A 149 -4.69 5.66 4.16
C ALA A 149 -3.35 5.47 4.90
N SER A 150 -2.25 5.94 4.30
CA SER A 150 -0.92 5.89 4.90
C SER A 150 -0.54 7.28 5.40
N THR A 151 -0.05 7.35 6.63
CA THR A 151 0.42 8.59 7.23
C THR A 151 1.55 8.34 8.22
N GLU A 152 2.22 9.40 8.61
CA GLU A 152 3.29 9.44 9.59
C GLU A 152 2.81 10.12 10.90
N SER A 153 1.59 10.67 10.91
CA SER A 153 1.02 11.32 12.10
C SER A 153 0.03 10.41 12.83
N ARG A 154 0.30 10.11 14.10
CA ARG A 154 -0.57 9.31 14.98
C ARG A 154 -1.92 10.00 15.22
N SER A 155 -1.94 11.32 15.41
CA SER A 155 -3.19 12.08 15.56
C SER A 155 -4.03 12.05 14.29
N LYS A 156 -3.41 12.24 13.11
CA LYS A 156 -4.13 12.09 11.83
C LYS A 156 -4.65 10.68 11.63
N ALA A 157 -3.86 9.67 12.00
CA ALA A 157 -4.29 8.28 11.92
C ALA A 157 -5.50 7.99 12.84
N ALA A 158 -5.45 8.46 14.09
CA ALA A 158 -6.57 8.33 15.02
C ALA A 158 -7.84 9.01 14.50
N ALA A 159 -7.72 10.22 13.96
CA ALA A 159 -8.84 10.95 13.36
C ALA A 159 -9.46 10.21 12.16
N LEU A 160 -8.65 9.71 11.23
CA LEU A 160 -9.13 8.94 10.07
C LEU A 160 -9.82 7.64 10.50
N LEU A 161 -9.28 6.93 11.48
CA LEU A 161 -9.91 5.70 11.98
C LEU A 161 -11.30 5.97 12.58
N ARG A 162 -11.47 7.06 13.36
CA ARG A 162 -12.79 7.44 13.90
C ARG A 162 -13.81 7.75 12.81
N GLN A 163 -13.35 8.17 11.63
CA GLN A 163 -14.20 8.35 10.44
C GLN A 163 -14.51 7.02 9.72
N GLY A 164 -14.02 5.88 10.23
CA GLY A 164 -14.19 4.57 9.62
C GLY A 164 -13.29 4.36 8.39
N ILE A 165 -12.17 5.09 8.28
CA ILE A 165 -11.20 4.91 7.20
C ILE A 165 -10.12 3.92 7.66
N PRO A 166 -9.90 2.82 6.93
CA PRO A 166 -8.78 1.94 7.21
C PRO A 166 -7.47 2.71 7.03
N VAL A 167 -6.66 2.76 8.09
CA VAL A 167 -5.47 3.60 8.14
C VAL A 167 -4.25 2.84 8.69
N VAL A 168 -3.08 3.17 8.17
CA VAL A 168 -1.79 2.71 8.65
C VAL A 168 -0.89 3.90 8.99
N CYS A 169 0.00 3.71 9.96
CA CYS A 169 0.89 4.75 10.44
C CYS A 169 2.35 4.27 10.40
N VAL A 170 3.22 5.00 9.72
CA VAL A 170 4.67 4.85 9.92
C VAL A 170 5.00 5.40 11.30
N VAL A 171 5.84 4.68 12.05
CA VAL A 171 6.24 5.04 13.41
C VAL A 171 7.76 4.86 13.58
N PRO A 172 8.38 5.47 14.62
CA PRO A 172 9.77 5.21 14.96
C PRO A 172 10.07 3.71 15.12
N ALA A 173 11.33 3.33 14.87
CA ALA A 173 11.74 1.93 14.84
C ALA A 173 11.57 1.21 16.19
N ASP A 174 11.66 1.97 17.28
CA ASP A 174 11.54 1.55 18.68
C ASP A 174 10.10 1.64 19.24
N ALA A 175 9.14 2.05 18.42
CA ALA A 175 7.75 2.18 18.86
C ALA A 175 7.20 0.85 19.42
N PRO A 176 6.45 0.88 20.54
CA PRO A 176 5.85 -0.32 21.11
C PRO A 176 4.96 -1.05 20.11
N ALA A 177 4.91 -2.37 20.24
CA ALA A 177 4.12 -3.18 19.33
C ALA A 177 2.61 -2.97 19.45
N VAL A 178 2.14 -2.58 20.63
CA VAL A 178 0.76 -2.17 20.87
C VAL A 178 0.80 -0.97 21.80
N PHE A 179 0.11 0.09 21.43
CA PHE A 179 -0.07 1.27 22.27
C PHE A 179 -1.42 1.95 21.95
N ARG A 180 -1.77 2.97 22.73
CA ARG A 180 -2.92 3.83 22.46
C ARG A 180 -2.46 5.26 22.21
N HIS A 181 -3.12 5.94 21.28
CA HIS A 181 -2.94 7.38 21.03
C HIS A 181 -4.32 7.99 20.85
N GLU A 182 -4.64 9.02 21.64
CA GLU A 182 -5.97 9.64 21.68
C GLU A 182 -7.13 8.61 21.81
N GLY A 183 -6.95 7.58 22.65
CA GLY A 183 -7.98 6.55 22.86
C GLY A 183 -8.10 5.51 21.74
N VAL A 184 -7.46 5.71 20.59
CA VAL A 184 -7.39 4.74 19.49
C VAL A 184 -6.25 3.74 19.73
N ARG A 185 -6.49 2.46 19.41
CA ARG A 185 -5.49 1.39 19.51
C ARG A 185 -4.60 1.36 18.26
N PHE A 186 -3.29 1.26 18.46
CA PHE A 186 -2.27 1.10 17.42
C PHE A 186 -1.61 -0.27 17.59
N VAL A 187 -1.49 -1.02 16.50
CA VAL A 187 -0.96 -2.40 16.50
C VAL A 187 0.07 -2.55 15.39
N ALA A 188 1.30 -2.91 15.76
CA ALA A 188 2.37 -3.14 14.79
C ALA A 188 2.04 -4.29 13.84
N CYS A 189 2.31 -4.08 12.55
CA CYS A 189 2.17 -5.10 11.53
C CYS A 189 2.95 -6.36 11.94
N PRO A 190 2.30 -7.53 12.06
CA PRO A 190 2.97 -8.76 12.48
C PRO A 190 4.15 -9.16 11.60
N ALA A 191 4.07 -8.85 10.29
CA ALA A 191 5.14 -9.12 9.32
C ALA A 191 6.36 -8.20 9.45
N CYS A 192 6.32 -7.16 10.30
CA CYS A 192 7.51 -6.38 10.62
C CYS A 192 8.46 -7.15 11.54
N ARG A 193 7.97 -8.12 12.33
CA ARG A 193 8.79 -8.94 13.20
C ARG A 193 9.53 -10.03 12.40
N SER A 194 10.84 -10.10 12.57
CA SER A 194 11.68 -11.19 12.06
C SER A 194 12.12 -12.09 13.20
N LEU A 195 12.39 -13.37 12.89
CA LEU A 195 13.07 -14.28 13.79
C LEU A 195 14.56 -13.90 13.88
N PRO A 196 15.30 -14.37 14.92
CA PRO A 196 16.76 -14.20 15.00
C PRO A 196 17.50 -14.71 13.75
N SER A 197 16.94 -15.71 13.07
CA SER A 197 17.45 -16.25 11.79
C SER A 197 17.20 -15.35 10.57
N GLY A 198 16.64 -14.16 10.74
CA GLY A 198 16.26 -13.24 9.67
C GLY A 198 14.98 -13.62 8.92
N ARG A 199 14.43 -14.83 9.14
CA ARG A 199 13.19 -15.29 8.50
C ARG A 199 11.95 -14.59 9.08
N LYS A 200 10.90 -14.45 8.26
CA LYS A 200 9.60 -13.93 8.70
C LYS A 200 8.75 -15.07 9.26
N ARG A 201 8.41 -14.99 10.56
CA ARG A 201 7.45 -15.91 11.18
C ARG A 201 6.03 -15.68 10.65
N ILE A 202 5.67 -14.40 10.45
CA ILE A 202 4.35 -13.98 9.97
C ILE A 202 4.55 -13.18 8.70
N GLN A 203 3.74 -13.48 7.68
CA GLN A 203 3.75 -12.85 6.36
C GLN A 203 2.34 -12.36 6.03
N CYS A 204 2.17 -11.57 4.97
CA CYS A 204 0.83 -11.13 4.58
C CYS A 204 -0.13 -12.29 4.29
N ILE A 205 0.35 -13.40 3.72
CA ILE A 205 -0.46 -14.59 3.42
C ILE A 205 -1.13 -15.20 4.65
N ASN A 206 -0.58 -15.00 5.86
CA ASN A 206 -1.05 -15.65 7.08
C ASN A 206 -1.26 -14.70 8.28
N CYS A 207 -1.11 -13.38 8.11
CA CYS A 207 -1.19 -12.45 9.24
C CYS A 207 -2.59 -12.29 9.84
N GLY A 208 -3.63 -12.70 9.11
CA GLY A 208 -5.01 -12.80 9.61
C GLY A 208 -5.30 -14.10 10.38
N GLY A 209 -4.32 -14.99 10.53
CA GLY A 209 -4.53 -16.35 11.03
C GLY A 209 -5.03 -17.32 9.95
N ARG A 210 -5.29 -18.58 10.33
CA ARG A 210 -5.58 -19.69 9.40
C ARG A 210 -6.76 -19.45 8.47
N PHE A 211 -7.80 -18.77 8.96
CA PHE A 211 -9.03 -18.52 8.22
C PHE A 211 -9.35 -17.03 8.03
N GLY A 212 -8.59 -16.15 8.68
CA GLY A 212 -8.83 -14.71 8.63
C GLY A 212 -8.23 -14.05 7.39
N LEU A 213 -8.78 -12.89 7.05
CA LEU A 213 -8.19 -12.02 6.03
C LEU A 213 -6.96 -11.30 6.60
N PRO A 214 -5.94 -10.98 5.76
CA PRO A 214 -4.85 -10.12 6.18
C PRO A 214 -5.37 -8.85 6.86
N LEU A 215 -4.75 -8.40 7.96
CA LEU A 215 -5.28 -7.27 8.75
C LEU A 215 -5.46 -5.99 7.92
N CYS A 216 -4.59 -5.75 6.93
CA CYS A 216 -4.68 -4.60 6.03
C CYS A 216 -5.81 -4.72 4.98
N ALA A 217 -6.37 -5.91 4.79
CA ALA A 217 -7.52 -6.16 3.94
C ALA A 217 -8.86 -6.12 4.70
N GLN A 218 -8.83 -5.86 6.01
CA GLN A 218 -10.02 -5.70 6.83
C GLN A 218 -10.39 -4.20 6.86
N ALA A 219 -11.44 -3.83 6.12
CA ALA A 219 -11.89 -2.43 6.01
C ALA A 219 -12.45 -1.88 7.34
N GLY A 220 -13.22 -2.69 8.06
CA GLY A 220 -13.90 -2.32 9.31
C GLY A 220 -13.11 -2.59 10.58
N ARG A 221 -11.77 -2.67 10.52
CA ARG A 221 -10.96 -2.89 11.73
C ARG A 221 -11.00 -1.66 12.65
N GLU A 222 -10.96 -1.89 13.96
CA GLU A 222 -11.05 -0.83 14.99
C GLU A 222 -9.68 -0.37 15.52
N PHE A 223 -8.61 -0.58 14.74
CA PHE A 223 -7.26 -0.20 15.13
C PHE A 223 -6.42 0.27 13.94
N VAL A 224 -5.45 1.13 14.23
CA VAL A 224 -4.42 1.56 13.28
C VAL A 224 -3.33 0.50 13.21
N ILE A 225 -2.92 0.12 12.00
CA ILE A 225 -1.76 -0.75 11.83
C ILE A 225 -0.50 0.11 11.75
N THR A 226 0.52 -0.18 12.56
CA THR A 226 1.78 0.56 12.51
C THR A 226 2.86 -0.17 11.73
N PHE A 227 3.69 0.61 11.04
CA PHE A 227 4.89 0.15 10.36
C PHE A 227 6.11 0.86 10.96
N PRO A 228 6.87 0.19 11.84
CA PRO A 228 8.14 0.72 12.30
C PRO A 228 9.07 1.02 11.11
N ALA A 229 9.68 2.21 11.13
CA ALA A 229 10.64 2.63 10.13
C ALA A 229 11.81 1.62 10.06
N HIS A 230 12.24 1.28 8.85
CA HIS A 230 13.25 0.25 8.63
C HIS A 230 14.05 0.49 7.35
N GLY A 231 15.18 -0.22 7.23
CA GLY A 231 16.06 -0.13 6.08
C GLY A 231 16.94 1.14 6.08
N PRO A 232 17.63 1.42 4.97
CA PRO A 232 18.67 2.46 4.92
C PRO A 232 18.17 3.88 5.18
N ARG A 233 16.87 4.15 4.98
CA ARG A 233 16.25 5.47 5.20
C ARG A 233 15.31 5.50 6.41
N ALA A 234 15.48 4.58 7.37
CA ALA A 234 14.64 4.50 8.56
C ALA A 234 14.62 5.81 9.37
N ALA A 235 15.79 6.43 9.58
CA ALA A 235 15.89 7.67 10.33
C ALA A 235 15.15 8.83 9.65
N ALA A 236 15.29 8.98 8.33
CA ALA A 236 14.57 9.99 7.56
C ALA A 236 13.06 9.77 7.62
N ALA A 237 12.59 8.53 7.46
CA ALA A 237 11.17 8.21 7.58
C ALA A 237 10.62 8.48 9.00
N ALA A 238 11.39 8.15 10.03
CA ALA A 238 11.03 8.40 11.42
C ALA A 238 10.96 9.90 11.76
N ALA A 239 11.75 10.74 11.09
CA ALA A 239 11.73 12.20 11.29
C ALA A 239 10.38 12.85 10.91
N HIS A 240 9.60 12.21 10.04
CA HIS A 240 8.24 12.66 9.72
C HIS A 240 7.18 12.13 10.70
N SER A 241 7.56 11.23 11.62
CA SER A 241 6.61 10.63 12.56
C SER A 241 6.23 11.61 13.66
N SER A 242 4.92 11.85 13.84
CA SER A 242 4.38 12.72 14.91
C SER A 242 3.34 12.01 15.76
#